data_AF-A0A699RRG8-F1
#
_entry.id   AF-A0A699RRG8-F1
#
_cell.length_a   1.000
_cell.length_b   1.000
_cell.length_c   1.000
_cell.angle_alpha   90.00
_cell.angle_beta   90.00
_cell.angle_gamma   90.00
#
_symmetry.space_group_name_H-M   'P 1'
#
loop_
_entity.id
_entity.type
_entity.pdbx_description
1 polymer ?
#
loop_
_entity_poly.entity_id
_entity_poly.type
_entity_poly.pdbx_seq_one_letter_code
_entity_poly.pdbx_strand_id
1 'polypeptide(L)'
;MYCDNKSAIALCCNNVQHSWSKHINIRYHFIKEQIDQGVIELYFVNTEYQLADLFTKALGRDRIEFLTNKLGVRSFTPETLQKLMNEDDE
;
A
#
# COMPACT_ATOMS: atom_id res chain seq x y z
N MET A 1 8.35 2.55 -0.80
CA MET A 1 7.13 2.04 -1.46
C MET A 1 7.03 0.54 -1.21
N TYR A 2 5.84 0.03 -0.85
CA TYR A 2 5.62 -1.40 -0.58
C TYR A 2 4.80 -2.05 -1.71
N CYS A 3 5.25 -3.19 -2.22
CA CYS A 3 4.60 -3.91 -3.31
C CYS A 3 4.54 -5.41 -3.01
N ASP A 4 3.40 -6.06 -3.28
CA ASP A 4 3.22 -7.50 -3.16
C ASP A 4 3.39 -8.25 -4.48
N ASN A 5 3.37 -7.51 -5.60
CA ASN A 5 3.60 -8.06 -6.93
C ASN A 5 5.09 -8.26 -7.19
N LYS A 6 5.56 -9.49 -6.95
CA LYS A 6 6.95 -9.90 -7.22
C LYS A 6 7.39 -9.63 -8.66
N SER A 7 6.49 -9.79 -9.64
CA SER A 7 6.81 -9.50 -11.04
C SER A 7 7.05 -8.01 -11.27
N ALA A 8 6.26 -7.13 -10.66
CA ALA A 8 6.47 -5.68 -10.74
C ALA A 8 7.81 -5.26 -10.11
N ILE A 9 8.17 -5.86 -8.96
CA ILE A 9 9.47 -5.64 -8.32
C ILE A 9 10.61 -6.13 -9.22
N ALA A 10 10.51 -7.37 -9.71
CA ALA A 10 11.53 -7.95 -10.58
C ALA A 10 11.71 -7.15 -11.87
N LEU A 11 10.63 -6.61 -12.44
CA LEU A 11 10.70 -5.71 -13.58
C LEU A 11 11.48 -4.43 -13.23
N CYS A 12 11.20 -3.80 -12.10
CA CYS A 12 11.95 -2.61 -11.67
C CYS A 12 13.43 -2.90 -11.37
N CYS A 13 13.79 -4.15 -11.06
CA CYS A 13 15.17 -4.53 -10.78
C CYS A 13 15.93 -5.06 -12.02
N ASN A 14 15.24 -5.63 -13.00
CA ASN A 14 15.86 -6.35 -14.12
C ASN A 14 15.62 -5.65 -15.48
N ASN A 15 16.65 -5.62 -16.33
CA ASN A 15 16.60 -5.02 -17.68
C ASN A 15 15.85 -5.87 -18.73
N VAL A 16 14.88 -6.70 -18.35
CA VAL A 16 14.22 -7.62 -19.28
C VAL A 16 13.21 -6.85 -20.14
N GLN A 17 13.61 -6.51 -21.37
CA GLN A 17 12.73 -5.95 -22.38
C GLN A 17 11.79 -7.03 -22.92
N HIS A 18 10.52 -6.94 -22.53
CA HIS A 18 9.41 -7.58 -23.24
C HIS A 18 8.57 -6.50 -23.92
N SER A 19 7.91 -6.82 -25.03
CA SER A 19 6.99 -5.93 -25.73
C SER A 19 5.71 -5.74 -24.91
N TRP A 20 5.66 -4.68 -24.10
CA TRP A 20 4.50 -4.33 -23.28
C TRP A 20 3.64 -3.27 -23.97
N SER A 21 2.38 -3.17 -23.56
CA SER A 21 1.50 -2.07 -24.00
C SER A 21 2.10 -0.72 -23.59
N LYS A 22 1.91 0.31 -24.44
CA LYS A 22 2.48 1.67 -24.24
C LYS A 22 2.28 2.22 -22.82
N HIS A 23 1.08 2.03 -22.24
CA HIS A 23 0.75 2.56 -20.92
C HIS A 23 1.63 1.98 -19.81
N ILE A 24 2.04 0.73 -19.93
CA ILE A 24 2.88 0.09 -18.91
C ILE A 24 4.34 0.50 -19.11
N ASN A 25 4.78 0.59 -20.36
CA ASN A 25 6.13 1.02 -20.68
C ASN A 25 6.43 2.43 -20.12
N ILE A 26 5.51 3.39 -20.29
CA ILE A 26 5.66 4.75 -19.74
C ILE A 26 5.75 4.74 -18.21
N ARG A 27 4.84 4.04 -17.51
CA ARG A 27 4.84 3.97 -16.05
C ARG A 27 6.06 3.25 -15.50
N TYR A 28 6.50 2.19 -16.18
CA TYR A 28 7.69 1.43 -15.85
C TYR A 28 8.94 2.32 -15.88
N HIS A 29 9.18 3.03 -16.99
CA HIS A 29 10.35 3.88 -17.11
C HIS A 29 10.37 5.00 -16.07
N PHE A 30 9.21 5.62 -15.81
CA PHE A 30 9.09 6.63 -14.77
C PHE A 30 9.45 6.07 -13.38
N ILE A 31 8.82 4.98 -12.96
CA ILE A 31 9.09 4.38 -11.63
C ILE A 31 10.54 3.90 -11.52
N LYS A 32 11.07 3.28 -12.58
CA LYS A 32 12.45 2.80 -12.64
C LYS A 32 13.45 3.95 -12.46
N GLU A 33 13.26 5.06 -13.16
CA GLU A 33 14.10 6.25 -13.03
C GLU A 33 14.08 6.80 -11.60
N GLN A 34 12.91 6.88 -10.97
CA GLN A 34 12.80 7.33 -9.58
C GLN A 34 13.49 6.39 -8.58
N ILE A 35 13.47 5.08 -8.85
CA ILE A 35 14.21 4.09 -8.04
C ILE A 35 15.71 4.24 -8.25
N ASP A 36 16.17 4.36 -9.49
CA ASP A 36 17.59 4.49 -9.82
C ASP A 36 18.18 5.82 -9.30
N GLN A 37 17.38 6.88 -9.22
CA GLN A 37 17.72 8.15 -8.57
C GLN A 37 17.69 8.09 -7.03
N GLY A 38 17.25 6.96 -6.45
CA GLY A 38 17.12 6.79 -5.00
C GLY A 38 15.96 7.57 -4.37
N VAL A 39 15.07 8.16 -5.18
CA VAL A 39 13.89 8.90 -4.71
C VAL A 39 12.86 7.93 -4.13
N ILE A 40 12.78 6.72 -4.69
CA ILE A 40 11.86 5.67 -4.25
C ILE A 40 12.65 4.41 -3.94
N GLU A 41 12.53 3.92 -2.71
CA GLU A 41 12.94 2.56 -2.36
C GLU A 41 11.76 1.60 -2.49
N LEU A 42 11.98 0.42 -3.05
CA LEU A 42 10.94 -0.58 -3.29
C LEU A 42 11.14 -1.80 -2.38
N TYR A 43 10.12 -2.12 -1.58
CA TYR A 43 10.14 -3.22 -0.62
C TYR A 43 9.03 -4.22 -0.94
N PHE A 44 9.37 -5.51 -0.85
CA PHE A 44 8.37 -6.56 -0.92
C PHE A 44 7.53 -6.58 0.37
N VAL A 45 6.22 -6.67 0.22
CA VAL A 45 5.29 -6.97 1.31
C VAL A 45 4.45 -8.18 0.91
N ASN A 46 4.17 -9.08 1.84
CA ASN A 46 3.22 -10.16 1.55
C ASN A 46 1.83 -9.55 1.27
N THR A 47 1.09 -10.08 0.30
CA THR A 47 -0.28 -9.65 -0.03
C THR A 47 -1.19 -9.64 1.20
N GLU A 48 -0.92 -10.54 2.17
CA GLU A 48 -1.60 -10.58 3.46
C GLU A 48 -1.42 -9.31 4.32
N TYR A 49 -0.45 -8.46 4.02
CA TYR A 49 -0.14 -7.25 4.75
C TYR A 49 -0.17 -6.00 3.87
N GLN A 50 -0.60 -6.12 2.60
CA GLN A 50 -0.75 -4.99 1.70
C GLN A 50 -1.96 -4.14 2.10
N LEU A 51 -1.74 -3.06 2.86
CA LEU A 51 -2.80 -2.17 3.34
C LEU A 51 -3.54 -1.47 2.19
N ALA A 52 -2.89 -1.25 1.04
CA ALA A 52 -3.53 -0.65 -0.13
C ALA A 52 -4.66 -1.52 -0.72
N ASP A 53 -4.67 -2.83 -0.44
CA ASP A 53 -5.73 -3.73 -0.89
C ASP A 53 -7.09 -3.37 -0.30
N LEU A 54 -7.10 -2.76 0.90
CA LEU A 54 -8.32 -2.26 1.54
C LEU A 54 -9.07 -1.25 0.65
N PHE A 55 -8.34 -0.48 -0.16
CA PHE A 55 -8.90 0.58 -1.01
C PHE A 55 -9.05 0.18 -2.47
N THR A 56 -8.47 -0.95 -2.89
CA THR A 56 -8.37 -1.32 -4.32
C THR A 56 -9.03 -2.65 -4.66
N LYS A 57 -9.33 -3.49 -3.66
CA LYS A 57 -9.94 -4.81 -3.85
C LYS A 57 -11.26 -4.94 -3.09
N ALA A 58 -12.18 -5.71 -3.65
CA ALA A 58 -13.34 -6.21 -2.91
C ALA A 58 -12.90 -7.39 -2.03
N LEU A 59 -12.76 -7.16 -0.73
CA LEU A 59 -12.28 -8.15 0.24
C LEU A 59 -13.43 -8.67 1.12
N GLY A 60 -13.28 -9.89 1.65
CA GLY A 60 -14.18 -10.43 2.66
C GLY A 60 -14.07 -9.68 4.00
N ARG A 61 -15.12 -9.75 4.82
CA ARG A 61 -15.20 -9.05 6.12
C ARG A 61 -13.96 -9.27 6.99
N ASP A 62 -13.56 -10.52 7.21
CA ASP A 62 -12.44 -10.86 8.09
C ASP A 62 -11.13 -10.22 7.61
N ARG A 63 -10.97 -10.13 6.29
CA ARG A 63 -9.80 -9.52 5.65
C ARG A 63 -9.81 -7.99 5.80
N ILE A 64 -10.98 -7.38 5.63
CA ILE A 64 -11.18 -5.94 5.87
C ILE A 64 -10.86 -5.62 7.33
N GLU A 65 -11.40 -6.38 8.28
CA GLU A 65 -11.17 -6.18 9.71
C GLU A 65 -9.70 -6.30 10.07
N PHE A 66 -9.02 -7.35 9.58
CA PHE A 66 -7.57 -7.52 9.76
C PHE A 66 -6.77 -6.31 9.25
N LEU A 67 -7.02 -5.86 8.02
CA LEU A 67 -6.30 -4.73 7.42
C LEU A 67 -6.64 -3.39 8.11
N THR A 68 -7.90 -3.21 8.53
CA THR A 68 -8.37 -2.03 9.27
C THR A 68 -7.67 -1.92 10.63
N ASN A 69 -7.56 -3.04 11.35
CA ASN A 69 -6.81 -3.12 12.59
C ASN A 69 -5.31 -2.83 12.38
N LYS A 70 -4.70 -3.36 11.32
CA LYS A 70 -3.30 -3.07 10.98
C LYS A 70 -3.06 -1.62 10.54
N LEU A 71 -4.05 -0.99 9.90
CA LEU A 71 -4.00 0.42 9.54
C LEU A 71 -4.18 1.34 10.76
N GLY A 72 -4.61 0.81 11.91
CA GLY A 72 -4.84 1.57 13.13
C GLY A 72 -6.17 2.32 13.14
N VAL A 73 -7.11 1.95 12.26
CA VAL A 73 -8.44 2.54 12.24
C VAL A 73 -9.19 2.07 13.50
N ARG A 74 -9.78 3.03 14.21
CA ARG A 74 -10.54 2.79 15.44
C ARG A 74 -11.99 3.23 15.23
N SER A 75 -12.93 2.39 15.62
CA SER A 75 -14.33 2.79 15.76
C SER A 75 -14.55 3.35 17.15
N PHE A 76 -15.16 4.51 17.23
CA PHE A 76 -15.54 5.11 18.49
C PHE A 76 -17.06 5.29 18.54
N THR A 77 -17.65 5.01 19.69
CA THR A 77 -19.03 5.44 19.97
C THR A 77 -19.03 6.93 20.31
N PRO A 78 -20.15 7.66 20.14
CA PRO A 78 -20.24 9.07 20.51
C PRO A 78 -19.78 9.35 21.95
N GLU A 79 -20.08 8.44 22.88
CA GLU A 79 -19.69 8.56 24.30
C GLU A 79 -18.19 8.38 24.50
N THR A 80 -17.58 7.47 23.74
CA THR A 80 -16.12 7.23 23.80
C THR A 80 -15.36 8.40 23.18
N LEU A 81 -15.88 8.99 22.10
CA LEU A 81 -15.32 10.23 21.53
C LEU A 81 -15.40 11.39 22.52
N GLN A 82 -16.55 11.57 23.17
CA GLN A 82 -16.74 12.65 24.13
C GLN A 82 -15.77 12.54 25.32
N LYS A 83 -15.50 11.32 25.82
CA LYS A 83 -14.51 11.11 26.89
C LYS A 83 -13.09 11.46 26.45
N LEU A 84 -12.66 10.98 25.27
CA LEU A 84 -11.32 11.28 24.74
C LEU A 84 -11.11 12.77 24.51
N MET A 85 -12.13 13.49 24.03
CA MET A 85 -12.04 14.93 23.82
C MET A 85 -11.96 15.75 25.12
N ASN A 86 -12.38 15.18 26.25
CA ASN A 86 -12.36 15.85 27.55
C ASN A 86 -11.13 15.45 28.40
N GLU A 87 -10.37 14.43 28.00
CA GLU A 87 -9.17 13.95 28.71
C GLU A 87 -7.89 14.69 28.30
N ASP A 88 -7.91 15.48 27.22
CA ASP A 88 -6.77 16.29 26.75
C ASP A 88 -6.61 17.64 27.50
N ASP A 89 -7.49 17.94 28.48
CA ASP A 89 -7.55 19.22 29.22
C ASP A 89 -7.05 19.14 30.70
N GLU A 90 -6.43 18.03 31.14
CA GLU A 90 -5.72 17.90 32.44
C GLU A 90 -4.23 17.57 32.26
#